data_AF-A0A7S7U4H8-F1
#
_entry.id   AF-A0A7S7U4H8-F1
#
_cell.length_a   1.000
_cell.length_b   1.000
_cell.length_c   1.000
_cell.angle_alpha   90.00
_cell.angle_beta   90.00
_cell.angle_gamma   90.00
#
_symmetry.space_group_name_H-M   'P 1'
#
loop_
_entity.id
_entity.type
_entity.pdbx_description
1 polymer ?
#
loop_
_entity_poly.entity_id
_entity_poly.type
_entity_poly.pdbx_seq_one_letter_code
_entity_poly.pdbx_strand_id
1 'polypeptide(L)' 'MIEGNAIHKLVFPCRRILGGWVKANTTERIAVQPTHWRAWVI' A
#
# COMPACT_ATOMS: atom_id res chain seq x y z
N MET A 1 12.93 -4.78 -5.33
CA MET A 1 12.84 -6.24 -5.27
C MET A 1 12.34 -6.58 -3.88
N ILE A 2 11.09 -6.96 -3.74
CA ILE A 2 10.55 -7.52 -2.50
C ILE A 2 10.73 -9.03 -2.67
N GLU A 3 11.54 -9.66 -1.82
CA GLU A 3 11.81 -11.10 -1.90
C GLU A 3 10.47 -11.87 -1.92
N GLY A 4 10.33 -12.74 -2.92
CA GLY A 4 9.05 -13.18 -3.50
C GLY A 4 8.08 -13.95 -2.60
N ASN A 5 8.25 -13.95 -1.28
CA ASN A 5 7.34 -14.59 -0.35
C ASN A 5 7.18 -13.87 1.02
N ALA A 6 7.81 -12.71 1.21
CA ALA A 6 7.66 -11.95 2.45
C ALA A 6 6.41 -11.03 2.38
N ILE A 7 5.52 -11.16 3.37
CA ILE A 7 4.38 -10.24 3.50
C ILE A 7 4.86 -8.95 4.15
N HIS A 8 4.89 -7.87 3.37
CA HIS A 8 5.17 -6.54 3.89
C HIS A 8 3.86 -5.84 4.26
N LYS A 9 3.59 -5.72 5.56
CA LYS A 9 2.44 -4.97 6.07
C LYS A 9 2.68 -3.47 5.85
N LEU A 10 1.67 -2.76 5.34
CA LEU A 10 1.68 -1.31 5.31
C LEU A 10 1.65 -0.76 6.74
N VAL A 11 2.60 0.13 7.05
CA VAL A 11 2.71 0.81 8.36
C VAL A 11 2.08 2.21 8.35
N PHE A 12 1.43 2.58 7.24
CA PHE A 12 0.75 3.86 7.05
C PHE A 12 -0.53 3.65 6.22
N PRO A 13 -1.55 4.51 6.37
CA PRO A 13 -2.73 4.45 5.53
C PRO A 13 -2.38 4.81 4.09
N CYS A 14 -2.92 4.05 3.14
CA CYS A 14 -2.76 4.29 1.70
C CYS A 14 -4.10 4.27 0.97
N ARG A 15 -4.18 4.92 -0.19
CA ARG A 15 -5.37 5.01 -1.02
C ARG A 15 -5.06 4.59 -2.46
N ARG A 16 -5.96 3.83 -3.08
CA ARG A 16 -5.90 3.51 -4.52
C ARG A 16 -6.36 4.70 -5.34
N ILE A 17 -5.60 5.05 -6.38
CA ILE A 17 -5.94 6.09 -7.35
C ILE A 17 -5.83 5.52 -8.77
N LEU A 18 -6.24 6.31 -9.77
CA LEU A 18 -5.93 5.99 -11.17
C LEU A 18 -4.40 5.91 -11.32
N GLY A 19 -3.89 4.77 -11.77
CA GLY A 19 -2.45 4.57 -11.99
C GLY A 19 -1.63 4.13 -10.78
N GLY A 20 -2.25 3.73 -9.66
CA GLY A 20 -1.54 3.04 -8.57
C GLY A 20 -2.00 3.41 -7.17
N TRP A 21 -1.03 3.53 -6.26
CA TRP A 21 -1.26 3.77 -4.84
C TRP A 21 -0.52 5.01 -4.37
N VAL A 22 -1.11 5.70 -3.40
CA VAL A 22 -0.50 6.85 -2.72
C VAL A 22 -0.63 6.73 -1.21
N LYS A 23 0.29 7.35 -0.46
CA LYS A 23 0.09 7.60 0.97
C LYS A 23 -1.17 8.44 1.15
N ALA A 24 -2.07 8.02 2.05
CA ALA A 24 -3.34 8.71 2.24
C ALA A 24 -3.15 10.15 2.75
N ASN A 25 -2.11 10.37 3.56
CA ASN A 25 -1.87 11.65 4.24
C ASN A 25 -1.08 12.66 3.39
N THR A 26 -0.21 12.19 2.49
CA THR A 26 0.73 13.07 1.76
C THR A 26 0.58 13.02 0.24
N THR A 27 -0.26 12.13 -0.29
CA THR A 27 -0.44 11.89 -1.74
C THR A 27 0.82 11.46 -2.50
N GLU A 28 1.90 11.12 -1.80
CA GLU A 28 3.12 10.57 -2.38
C GLU A 28 2.85 9.18 -3.00
N ARG A 29 3.31 8.98 -4.24
CA ARG A 29 3.20 7.69 -4.95
C ARG A 29 4.01 6.60 -4.26
N ILE A 30 3.42 5.43 -4.14
CA ILE A 30 4.05 4.25 -3.53
C ILE A 30 3.86 3.03 -4.43
N ALA A 31 4.88 2.16 -4.46
CA ALA A 31 4.81 0.88 -5.14
C ALA A 31 4.24 -0.17 -4.17
N VAL A 32 2.97 -0.52 -4.33
CA VAL A 32 2.29 -1.56 -3.54
C VAL A 32 1.71 -2.59 -4.50
N GLN A 33 2.02 -3.87 -4.26
CA GLN A 33 1.46 -5.01 -4.95
C GLN A 33 0.68 -5.84 -3.93
N PRO A 34 -0.60 -5.48 -3.67
CA PRO A 34 -1.32 -6.09 -2.58
C PRO A 34 -1.74 -7.51 -2.93
N THR A 35 -1.36 -8.49 -2.10
CA THR A 35 -1.78 -9.89 -2.21
C THR A 35 -3.03 -10.19 -1.38
N HIS A 36 -3.30 -9.37 -0.35
CA HIS A 36 -4.47 -9.47 0.53
C HIS A 36 -4.95 -8.06 0.91
N TRP A 37 -6.26 -7.86 1.03
CA TRP A 37 -6.84 -6.54 1.36
C TRP A 37 -7.51 -6.54 2.73
N ARG A 38 -7.26 -5.47 3.49
CA ARG A 38 -7.95 -5.14 4.73
C ARG A 38 -8.16 -3.64 4.77
N ALA A 39 -9.34 -3.20 5.19
CA ALA A 39 -9.58 -1.79 5.46
C ALA A 39 -8.63 -1.31 6.57
N TRP A 40 -8.13 -0.08 6.45
CA TRP A 40 -7.38 0.54 7.53
C TRP A 40 -8.36 0.85 8.67
N VAL A 41 -8.20 0.15 9.78
CA VAL A 41 -8.91 0.47 11.03
C VAL A 41 -7.99 1.39 11.83
N ILE A 42 -8.53 2.55 12.22
CA ILE A 42 -7.84 3.57 13.03
C ILE A 42 -7.68 3.07 14.47
#